data_AF-A0A838JVI4-F1
#
_entry.id   AF-A0A838JVI4-F1
#
_cell.length_a   1.000
_cell.length_b   1.000
_cell.length_c   1.000
_cell.angle_alpha   90.00
_cell.angle_beta   90.00
_cell.angle_gamma   90.00
#
_symmetry.space_group_name_H-M   'P 1'
#
loop_
_entity.id
_entity.type
_entity.pdbx_description
1 polymer ?
#
loop_
_entity_poly.entity_id
_entity_poly.type
_entity_poly.pdbx_seq_one_letter_code
_entity_poly.pdbx_strand_id
1 'polypeptide(L)'
;MVLHEKGLDFETHEVDLGNKSEEFLKISPTGKVPVIVVDGDSLYESNVVNQFLDEVAKEPRLLPEDPKERAYARIWMACADDNFYPAVFVASVGRERGFSEERISEALEKLKTTLANLEERLEGRDYLAGEFSLADIAHAGNLVRLRELEERGDVSLEGYPNLRAWMGRLEGRESYKAAA
;
A
#
# COMPACT_ATOMS: atom_id res chain seq x y z
N MET A 1 -2.86 5.82 7.03
CA MET A 1 -2.97 6.95 6.08
C MET A 1 -4.40 7.42 5.84
N VAL A 2 -5.32 6.62 5.26
CA VAL A 2 -6.70 7.08 4.94
C VAL A 2 -7.40 7.71 6.15
N LEU A 3 -7.39 7.05 7.31
CA LEU A 3 -7.97 7.58 8.54
C LEU A 3 -7.47 9.00 8.87
N HIS A 4 -6.16 9.24 8.74
CA HIS A 4 -5.56 10.56 8.97
C HIS A 4 -5.93 11.58 7.89
N GLU A 5 -5.90 11.20 6.60
CA GLU A 5 -6.30 12.09 5.50
C GLU A 5 -7.75 12.55 5.64
N LYS A 6 -8.61 11.66 6.14
CA LYS A 6 -10.03 11.92 6.39
C LYS A 6 -10.31 12.62 7.71
N GLY A 7 -9.31 12.81 8.58
CA GLY A 7 -9.50 13.36 9.92
C GLY A 7 -10.49 12.55 10.77
N LEU A 8 -10.51 11.23 10.57
CA LEU A 8 -11.37 10.33 11.34
C LEU A 8 -10.74 10.02 12.69
N ASP A 9 -11.55 10.00 13.74
CA ASP A 9 -11.15 9.48 15.05
C ASP A 9 -11.13 7.96 15.01
N PHE A 10 -10.08 7.36 15.57
CA PHE A 10 -9.93 5.91 15.66
C PHE A 10 -9.04 5.52 16.85
N GLU A 11 -9.20 4.28 17.30
CA GLU A 11 -8.31 3.64 18.25
C GLU A 11 -7.51 2.55 17.53
N THR A 12 -6.21 2.49 17.77
CA THR A 12 -5.35 1.42 17.23
C THR A 12 -5.18 0.34 18.27
N HIS A 13 -5.51 -0.89 17.89
CA HIS A 13 -5.19 -2.07 18.68
C HIS A 13 -4.10 -2.87 17.96
N GLU A 14 -2.93 -2.94 18.57
CA GLU A 14 -1.84 -3.77 18.04
C GLU A 14 -2.14 -5.25 18.22
N VAL A 15 -1.82 -6.04 17.20
CA VAL A 15 -2.04 -7.48 17.18
C VAL A 15 -0.72 -8.19 16.96
N ASP A 16 -0.37 -9.12 17.85
CA ASP A 16 0.75 -10.03 17.64
C ASP A 16 0.38 -11.06 16.56
N LEU A 17 0.98 -10.91 15.37
CA LEU A 17 0.74 -11.82 14.25
C LEU A 17 1.46 -13.18 14.40
N GLY A 18 2.44 -13.29 15.29
CA GLY A 18 3.11 -14.54 15.66
C GLY A 18 2.35 -15.35 16.71
N ASN A 19 1.57 -14.67 17.56
CA ASN A 19 0.74 -15.27 18.59
C ASN A 19 -0.65 -14.60 18.67
N LYS A 20 -1.50 -14.94 17.71
CA LYS A 20 -2.84 -14.33 17.54
C LYS A 20 -3.79 -14.77 18.66
N SER A 21 -4.41 -13.80 19.34
CA SER A 21 -5.41 -14.07 20.38
C SER A 21 -6.72 -14.62 19.80
N GLU A 22 -7.45 -15.40 20.59
CA GLU A 22 -8.79 -15.88 20.20
C GLU A 22 -9.77 -14.72 19.97
N GLU A 23 -9.62 -13.62 20.71
CA GLU A 23 -10.43 -12.42 20.54
C GLU A 23 -10.20 -11.77 19.17
N PHE A 24 -8.95 -11.62 18.75
CA PHE A 24 -8.62 -11.12 17.42
C PHE A 24 -9.17 -12.05 16.32
N LEU A 25 -9.07 -13.37 16.49
CA LEU A 25 -9.58 -14.33 15.49
C LEU A 25 -11.11 -14.32 15.37
N LYS A 26 -11.85 -13.86 16.39
CA LYS A 26 -13.29 -13.61 16.27
C LYS A 26 -13.61 -12.38 15.41
N ILE A 27 -12.73 -11.36 15.45
CA ILE A 27 -12.86 -10.11 14.70
C ILE A 27 -12.34 -10.25 13.27
N SER A 28 -11.23 -10.97 13.07
CA SER A 28 -10.61 -11.21 11.77
C SER A 28 -10.72 -12.69 11.39
N PRO A 29 -11.77 -13.09 10.63
CA PRO A 29 -11.92 -14.48 10.18
C PRO A 29 -10.75 -14.99 9.35
N THR A 30 -10.04 -14.09 8.66
CA THR A 30 -8.84 -14.40 7.87
C THR A 30 -7.57 -14.43 8.71
N GLY A 31 -7.63 -13.94 9.96
CA GLY A 31 -6.49 -13.73 10.83
C GLY A 31 -5.47 -12.74 10.27
N LYS A 32 -5.87 -11.85 9.36
CA LYS A 32 -5.02 -10.82 8.74
C LYS A 32 -5.37 -9.44 9.27
N VAL A 33 -4.44 -8.50 9.07
CA VAL A 33 -4.60 -7.07 9.34
C VAL A 33 -4.36 -6.28 8.05
N PRO A 34 -4.90 -5.05 7.91
CA PRO A 34 -5.78 -4.36 8.86
C PRO A 34 -7.22 -4.93 8.86
N VAL A 35 -7.89 -4.76 10.00
CA VAL A 35 -9.35 -4.94 10.17
C VAL A 35 -9.87 -3.72 10.92
N ILE A 36 -11.01 -3.19 10.50
CA ILE A 36 -11.73 -2.16 11.27
C ILE A 36 -13.05 -2.74 11.76
N VAL A 37 -13.50 -2.28 12.93
CA VAL A 37 -14.81 -2.63 13.47
C VAL A 37 -15.71 -1.41 13.39
N VAL A 38 -16.84 -1.53 12.71
CA VAL A 38 -17.83 -0.46 12.53
C VAL A 38 -19.17 -0.99 13.01
N ASP A 39 -19.74 -0.35 14.03
CA ASP A 39 -21.01 -0.76 14.63
C ASP A 39 -21.07 -2.26 15.05
N GLY A 40 -19.92 -2.84 15.40
CA GLY A 40 -19.78 -4.24 15.78
C GLY A 40 -19.47 -5.19 14.63
N ASP A 41 -19.56 -4.74 13.37
CA ASP A 41 -19.22 -5.51 12.19
C ASP A 41 -17.77 -5.32 11.77
N SER A 42 -17.11 -6.41 11.37
CA SER A 42 -15.70 -6.40 10.97
C SER A 42 -15.54 -6.22 9.46
N LEU A 43 -14.79 -5.20 9.06
CA LEU A 43 -14.41 -4.94 7.66
C LEU A 43 -12.90 -5.17 7.49
N TYR A 44 -12.54 -5.94 6.46
CA TYR A 44 -11.18 -6.37 6.17
C TYR A 44 -10.91 -6.30 4.66
N GLU A 45 -9.67 -6.62 4.27
CA GLU A 45 -9.05 -6.26 2.98
C GLU A 45 -8.77 -4.74 2.89
N SER A 46 -7.50 -4.36 2.95
CA SER A 46 -7.06 -2.96 3.10
C SER A 46 -7.67 -2.02 2.06
N ASN A 47 -7.70 -2.42 0.78
CA ASN A 47 -8.28 -1.61 -0.29
C ASN A 47 -9.82 -1.54 -0.25
N VAL A 48 -10.50 -2.54 0.33
CA VAL A 48 -11.95 -2.49 0.56
C VAL A 48 -12.25 -1.56 1.72
N VAL A 49 -11.52 -1.69 2.83
CA VAL A 49 -11.60 -0.81 4.00
C VAL A 49 -11.34 0.64 3.61
N ASN A 50 -10.29 0.92 2.84
CA ASN A 50 -9.95 2.26 2.38
C ASN A 50 -11.08 2.89 1.54
N GLN A 51 -11.74 2.11 0.68
CA GLN A 51 -12.88 2.58 -0.11
C GLN A 51 -14.09 2.88 0.76
N PHE A 52 -14.41 2.00 1.72
CA PHE A 52 -15.47 2.24 2.68
C PHE A 52 -15.25 3.54 3.46
N LEU A 53 -14.03 3.79 3.94
CA LEU A 53 -13.69 5.03 4.63
C LEU A 53 -13.82 6.26 3.71
N ASP A 54 -13.49 6.13 2.43
CA ASP A 54 -13.66 7.19 1.43
C ASP A 54 -15.14 7.50 1.13
N GLU A 55 -16.01 6.48 1.17
CA GLU A 55 -17.46 6.62 0.98
C GLU A 55 -18.15 7.25 2.20
N VAL A 56 -17.73 6.90 3.41
CA VAL A 56 -18.30 7.42 4.66
C VAL A 56 -17.83 8.86 4.94
N ALA A 57 -16.53 9.12 4.83
CA ALA A 57 -15.96 10.44 5.05
C ALA A 57 -15.73 11.13 3.69
N LYS A 58 -16.72 11.88 3.21
CA LYS A 58 -16.72 12.39 1.83
C LYS A 58 -15.58 13.34 1.48
N GLU A 59 -14.96 14.01 2.45
CA GLU A 59 -13.90 14.99 2.20
C GLU A 59 -12.67 14.75 3.08
N PRO A 60 -11.44 14.94 2.55
CA PRO A 60 -11.12 15.13 1.14
C PRO A 60 -11.36 13.84 0.36
N ARG A 61 -11.87 13.91 -0.87
CA ARG A 61 -12.06 12.70 -1.71
C ARG A 61 -10.73 12.07 -2.09
N LEU A 62 -10.63 10.75 -1.94
CA LEU A 62 -9.44 9.96 -2.30
C LEU A 62 -9.69 9.06 -3.52
N LEU A 63 -10.92 9.00 -4.03
CA LEU A 63 -11.22 8.50 -5.37
C LEU A 63 -11.79 9.61 -6.25
N PRO A 64 -11.43 9.63 -7.55
CA PRO A 64 -12.04 10.56 -8.50
C PRO A 64 -13.57 10.44 -8.59
N GLU A 65 -14.23 11.55 -8.88
CA GLU A 65 -15.68 11.57 -9.16
C GLU A 65 -16.02 10.94 -10.50
N ASP A 66 -15.23 11.25 -11.52
CA ASP A 66 -15.42 10.70 -12.85
C ASP A 66 -15.31 9.16 -12.81
N PRO A 67 -16.31 8.42 -13.31
CA PRO A 67 -16.31 6.96 -13.22
C PRO A 67 -15.10 6.30 -13.90
N LYS A 68 -14.58 6.88 -14.98
CA LYS A 68 -13.45 6.33 -15.73
C LYS A 68 -12.15 6.59 -14.98
N GLU A 69 -11.93 7.79 -14.47
CA GLU A 69 -10.76 8.09 -13.64
C GLU A 69 -10.77 7.28 -12.33
N ARG A 70 -11.95 7.07 -11.73
CA ARG A 70 -12.10 6.17 -10.57
C ARG A 70 -11.76 4.73 -10.90
N ALA A 71 -12.12 4.25 -12.09
CA ALA A 71 -11.73 2.93 -12.56
C ALA A 71 -10.19 2.83 -12.73
N TYR A 72 -9.53 3.87 -13.27
CA TYR A 72 -8.07 3.90 -13.34
C TYR A 72 -7.40 3.90 -11.98
N ALA A 73 -7.92 4.65 -11.00
CA ALA A 73 -7.41 4.59 -9.63
C ALA A 73 -7.48 3.15 -9.07
N ARG A 74 -8.61 2.47 -9.29
CA ARG A 74 -8.79 1.06 -8.86
C ARG A 74 -7.87 0.07 -9.58
N ILE A 75 -7.52 0.31 -10.85
CA ILE A 75 -6.52 -0.51 -11.56
C ILE A 75 -5.17 -0.42 -10.85
N TRP A 76 -4.76 0.78 -10.42
CA TRP A 76 -3.51 0.96 -9.68
C TRP A 76 -3.59 0.41 -8.26
N MET A 77 -4.74 0.49 -7.59
CA MET A 77 -4.95 -0.22 -6.32
C MET A 77 -4.79 -1.74 -6.48
N ALA A 78 -5.34 -2.32 -7.54
CA ALA A 78 -5.17 -3.74 -7.84
C ALA A 78 -3.71 -4.08 -8.17
N CYS A 79 -3.00 -3.23 -8.93
CA CYS A 79 -1.57 -3.38 -9.17
C CYS A 79 -0.76 -3.40 -7.86
N ALA A 80 -1.17 -2.59 -6.87
CA ALA A 80 -0.55 -2.59 -5.54
C ALA A 80 -0.67 -3.97 -4.87
N ASP A 81 -1.87 -4.57 -4.86
CA ASP A 81 -2.17 -5.84 -4.19
C ASP A 81 -1.62 -7.06 -4.94
N ASP A 82 -1.70 -7.06 -6.28
CA ASP A 82 -1.43 -8.23 -7.10
C ASP A 82 0.00 -8.29 -7.63
N ASN A 83 0.68 -7.15 -7.75
CA ASN A 83 2.02 -7.05 -8.32
C ASN A 83 3.03 -6.47 -7.34
N PHE A 84 2.79 -5.25 -6.86
CA PHE A 84 3.79 -4.52 -6.09
C PHE A 84 4.04 -5.14 -4.72
N TYR A 85 3.00 -5.31 -3.90
CA TYR A 85 3.11 -5.83 -2.55
C TYR A 85 3.68 -7.26 -2.50
N PRO A 86 3.18 -8.24 -3.28
CA PRO A 86 3.72 -9.60 -3.22
C PRO A 86 5.20 -9.65 -3.61
N ALA A 87 5.61 -8.88 -4.62
CA ALA A 87 6.99 -8.83 -5.09
C ALA A 87 7.92 -8.16 -4.07
N VAL A 88 7.57 -6.96 -3.59
CA VAL A 88 8.39 -6.24 -2.60
C VAL A 88 8.46 -6.99 -1.27
N PHE A 89 7.38 -7.66 -0.86
CA PHE A 89 7.37 -8.49 0.35
C PHE A 89 8.32 -9.67 0.23
N VAL A 90 8.22 -10.47 -0.82
CA VAL A 90 9.09 -11.64 -1.02
C VAL A 90 10.55 -11.23 -1.16
N ALA A 91 10.83 -10.16 -1.92
CA ALA A 91 12.19 -9.63 -2.04
C ALA A 91 12.71 -9.13 -0.69
N SER A 92 11.88 -8.43 0.10
CA SER A 92 12.29 -7.79 1.35
C SER A 92 12.63 -8.79 2.45
N VAL A 93 11.73 -9.75 2.72
CA VAL A 93 11.82 -10.67 3.88
C VAL A 93 12.16 -12.11 3.50
N GLY A 94 12.32 -12.41 2.20
CA GLY A 94 12.44 -13.79 1.71
C GLY A 94 13.60 -14.56 2.32
N ARG A 95 14.78 -13.94 2.43
CA ARG A 95 15.98 -14.56 3.02
C ARG A 95 15.77 -14.91 4.49
N GLU A 96 15.23 -13.97 5.27
CA GLU A 96 14.94 -14.15 6.69
C GLU A 96 13.89 -15.24 6.94
N ARG A 97 12.94 -15.38 6.02
CA ARG A 97 11.87 -16.40 6.07
C ARG A 97 12.26 -17.73 5.41
N GLY A 98 13.51 -17.89 4.97
CA GLY A 98 14.01 -19.13 4.38
C GLY A 98 13.39 -19.48 3.02
N PHE A 99 12.97 -18.50 2.23
CA PHE A 99 12.52 -18.73 0.86
C PHE A 99 13.70 -19.09 -0.05
N SER A 100 13.44 -19.84 -1.12
CA SER A 100 14.49 -20.20 -2.09
C SER A 100 15.01 -18.97 -2.84
N GLU A 101 16.28 -18.99 -3.22
CA GLU A 101 16.89 -17.94 -4.05
C GLU A 101 16.16 -17.77 -5.39
N GLU A 102 15.65 -18.86 -5.98
CA GLU A 102 14.80 -18.82 -7.18
C GLU A 102 13.55 -17.96 -6.95
N ARG A 103 12.83 -18.19 -5.86
CA ARG A 103 11.61 -17.43 -5.53
C ARG A 103 11.92 -15.95 -5.26
N ILE A 104 13.06 -15.67 -4.61
CA ILE A 104 13.50 -14.29 -4.35
C ILE A 104 13.86 -13.60 -5.66
N SER A 105 14.60 -14.28 -6.55
CA SER A 105 14.97 -13.77 -7.87
C SER A 105 13.73 -13.48 -8.72
N GLU A 106 12.74 -14.37 -8.74
CA GLU A 106 11.48 -14.13 -9.45
C GLU A 106 10.73 -12.91 -8.91
N ALA A 107 10.73 -12.72 -7.58
CA ALA A 107 10.11 -11.55 -6.97
C ALA A 107 10.83 -10.25 -7.33
N LEU A 108 12.18 -10.26 -7.38
CA LEU A 108 12.96 -9.10 -7.82
C LEU A 108 12.68 -8.72 -9.28
N GLU A 109 12.55 -9.71 -10.18
CA GLU A 109 12.20 -9.43 -11.58
C GLU A 109 10.77 -8.90 -11.74
N LYS A 110 9.80 -9.45 -10.99
CA LYS A 110 8.43 -8.93 -10.94
C LYS A 110 8.39 -7.51 -10.37
N LEU A 111 9.17 -7.25 -9.32
CA LEU A 111 9.29 -5.92 -8.72
C LEU A 111 9.86 -4.94 -9.74
N LYS A 112 10.97 -5.28 -10.41
CA LYS A 112 11.58 -4.45 -11.47
C LYS A 112 10.59 -4.09 -12.58
N THR A 113 9.80 -5.06 -13.03
CA THR A 113 8.74 -4.84 -14.02
C THR A 113 7.68 -3.85 -13.49
N THR A 114 7.25 -4.03 -12.23
CA THR A 114 6.26 -3.16 -11.60
C THR A 114 6.79 -1.73 -11.41
N LEU A 115 8.05 -1.57 -11.01
CA LEU A 115 8.72 -0.27 -10.88
C LEU A 115 8.80 0.47 -12.23
N ALA A 116 9.08 -0.25 -13.33
CA ALA A 116 9.07 0.32 -14.67
C ALA A 116 7.68 0.83 -15.08
N ASN A 117 6.63 0.06 -14.79
CA ASN A 117 5.26 0.47 -15.07
C ASN A 117 4.85 1.71 -14.27
N LEU A 118 5.28 1.79 -12.99
CA LEU A 118 5.03 2.95 -12.13
C LEU A 118 5.77 4.19 -12.64
N GLU A 119 7.03 4.05 -13.05
CA GLU A 119 7.83 5.13 -13.64
C GLU A 119 7.17 5.71 -14.90
N GLU A 120 6.75 4.85 -15.84
CA GLU A 120 6.03 5.28 -17.04
C GLU A 120 4.70 5.95 -16.67
N ARG A 121 3.95 5.38 -15.73
CA ARG A 121 2.67 5.97 -15.29
C ARG A 121 2.85 7.38 -14.73
N LEU A 122 3.93 7.61 -13.99
CA LEU A 122 4.23 8.86 -13.33
C LEU A 122 4.88 9.90 -14.27
N GLU A 123 5.15 9.56 -15.52
CA GLU A 123 5.63 10.54 -16.51
C GLU A 123 4.59 11.67 -16.68
N GLY A 124 5.02 12.90 -16.34
CA GLY A 124 4.17 14.08 -16.40
C GLY A 124 3.02 14.10 -15.38
N ARG A 125 3.06 13.25 -14.34
CA ARG A 125 2.01 13.18 -13.31
C ARG A 125 2.60 13.22 -11.90
N ASP A 126 1.92 13.93 -11.01
CA ASP A 126 2.31 13.93 -9.60
C ASP A 126 1.87 12.66 -8.86
N TYR A 127 0.74 12.07 -9.28
CA TYR A 127 0.10 10.92 -8.63
C TYR A 127 -0.48 9.91 -9.64
N LEU A 128 -0.72 8.68 -9.18
CA LEU A 128 -1.12 7.56 -10.03
C LEU A 128 -2.49 7.72 -10.67
N ALA A 129 -3.38 8.56 -10.12
CA ALA A 129 -4.69 8.87 -10.67
C ALA A 129 -4.83 10.35 -11.05
N GLY A 130 -3.72 11.03 -11.35
CA GLY A 130 -3.68 12.47 -11.63
C GLY A 130 -3.52 13.29 -10.35
N GLU A 131 -4.50 13.18 -9.44
CA GLU A 131 -4.43 13.74 -8.08
C GLU A 131 -4.15 12.65 -7.03
N PHE A 132 -3.77 13.07 -5.82
CA PHE A 132 -3.50 12.15 -4.71
C PHE A 132 -4.75 11.33 -4.38
N SER A 133 -4.60 10.01 -4.34
CA SER A 133 -5.74 9.10 -4.29
C SER A 133 -5.44 7.82 -3.52
N LEU A 134 -6.46 6.97 -3.37
CA LEU A 134 -6.31 5.62 -2.83
C LEU A 134 -5.32 4.76 -3.64
N ALA A 135 -5.13 5.06 -4.94
CA ALA A 135 -4.11 4.38 -5.74
C ALA A 135 -2.70 4.60 -5.18
N ASP A 136 -2.40 5.81 -4.73
CA ASP A 136 -1.12 6.16 -4.14
C ASP A 136 -0.96 5.55 -2.75
N ILE A 137 -2.01 5.66 -1.92
CA ILE A 137 -2.03 5.12 -0.56
C ILE A 137 -1.86 3.59 -0.55
N ALA A 138 -2.44 2.89 -1.53
CA ALA A 138 -2.31 1.43 -1.66
C ALA A 138 -0.84 0.97 -1.79
N HIS A 139 0.02 1.79 -2.40
CA HIS A 139 1.45 1.50 -2.52
C HIS A 139 2.26 2.02 -1.33
N ALA A 140 1.84 3.13 -0.74
CA ALA A 140 2.57 3.87 0.29
C ALA A 140 3.04 3.00 1.47
N GLY A 141 2.19 2.08 1.94
CA GLY A 141 2.49 1.19 3.08
C GLY A 141 3.66 0.22 2.86
N ASN A 142 4.17 0.10 1.62
CA ASN A 142 5.31 -0.76 1.29
C ASN A 142 6.53 0.01 0.79
N LEU A 143 6.51 1.35 0.78
CA LEU A 143 7.67 2.14 0.38
C LEU A 143 8.85 1.95 1.33
N VAL A 144 8.60 1.75 2.64
CA VAL A 144 9.67 1.43 3.61
C VAL A 144 10.45 0.17 3.21
N ARG A 145 9.76 -0.89 2.77
CA ARG A 145 10.40 -2.13 2.29
C ARG A 145 11.18 -1.91 1.00
N LEU A 146 10.67 -1.04 0.12
CA LEU A 146 11.36 -0.68 -1.10
C LEU A 146 12.64 0.12 -0.81
N ARG A 147 12.62 1.03 0.17
CA ARG A 147 13.81 1.76 0.65
C ARG A 147 14.83 0.81 1.25
N GLU A 148 14.42 -0.13 2.10
CA GLU A 148 15.32 -1.15 2.67
C GLU A 148 15.98 -2.02 1.58
N LEU A 149 15.26 -2.34 0.51
CA LEU A 149 15.82 -3.04 -0.66
C LEU A 149 16.84 -2.18 -1.41
N GLU A 150 16.57 -0.88 -1.56
CA GLU A 150 17.49 0.08 -2.14
C GLU A 150 18.78 0.21 -1.31
N GLU A 151 18.65 0.37 0.01
CA GLU A 151 19.78 0.49 0.95
C GLU A 151 20.66 -0.76 0.99
N ARG A 152 20.06 -1.95 0.87
CA ARG A 152 20.80 -3.22 0.78
C ARG A 152 21.45 -3.45 -0.59
N GLY A 153 21.13 -2.63 -1.59
CA GLY A 153 21.60 -2.79 -2.97
C GLY A 153 20.92 -3.93 -3.74
N ASP A 154 19.83 -4.48 -3.22
CA ASP A 154 19.03 -5.51 -3.90
C ASP A 154 18.24 -4.94 -5.09
N VAL A 155 17.88 -3.65 -5.02
CA VAL A 155 17.16 -2.90 -6.07
C VAL A 155 17.84 -1.54 -6.24
N SER A 156 18.05 -1.07 -7.47
CA SER A 156 18.47 0.32 -7.73
C SER A 156 17.27 1.15 -8.18
N LEU A 157 17.03 2.30 -7.52
CA LEU A 157 16.00 3.25 -7.97
C LEU A 157 16.55 4.39 -8.84
N GLU A 158 17.86 4.41 -9.13
CA GLU A 158 18.49 5.54 -9.86
C GLU A 158 17.87 5.79 -11.24
N GLY A 159 17.43 4.72 -11.92
CA GLY A 159 16.77 4.78 -13.22
C GLY A 159 15.28 5.17 -13.20
N TYR A 160 14.72 5.47 -12.03
CA TYR A 160 13.29 5.74 -11.86
C TYR A 160 13.04 7.12 -11.20
N PRO A 161 13.40 8.24 -11.88
CA PRO A 161 13.31 9.57 -11.30
C PRO A 161 11.88 10.00 -10.97
N ASN A 162 10.88 9.64 -11.79
CA ASN A 162 9.49 10.00 -11.53
C ASN A 162 8.94 9.23 -10.32
N LEU A 163 9.26 7.94 -10.21
CA LEU A 163 8.96 7.10 -9.06
C LEU A 163 9.59 7.65 -7.78
N ARG A 164 10.88 8.02 -7.82
CA ARG A 164 11.56 8.59 -6.64
C ARG A 164 10.93 9.91 -6.20
N ALA A 165 10.57 10.78 -7.15
CA ALA A 165 9.89 12.03 -6.85
C ALA A 165 8.50 11.79 -6.23
N TRP A 166 7.74 10.83 -6.77
CA TRP A 166 6.45 10.41 -6.22
C TRP A 166 6.57 9.82 -4.82
N MET A 167 7.53 8.92 -4.57
CA MET A 167 7.81 8.41 -3.23
C MET A 167 8.09 9.54 -2.24
N GLY A 168 8.95 10.50 -2.61
CA GLY A 168 9.24 11.66 -1.77
C GLY A 168 8.01 12.53 -1.48
N ARG A 169 7.11 12.69 -2.44
CA ARG A 169 5.82 13.36 -2.21
C ARG A 169 4.95 12.61 -1.21
N LEU A 170 4.89 11.28 -1.29
CA LEU A 170 4.11 10.45 -0.37
C LEU A 170 4.70 10.45 1.04
N GLU A 171 6.01 10.20 1.16
CA GLU A 171 6.77 10.23 2.41
C GLU A 171 6.70 11.61 3.10
N GLY A 172 6.57 12.68 2.31
CA GLY A 172 6.42 14.04 2.80
C GLY A 172 5.07 14.37 3.43
N ARG A 173 4.02 13.56 3.22
CA ARG A 173 2.66 13.82 3.74
C ARG A 173 2.59 13.57 5.24
N GLU A 174 1.86 14.44 5.95
CA GLU A 174 1.64 14.25 7.40
C GLU A 174 0.91 12.94 7.72
N SER A 175 -0.03 12.52 6.87
CA SER A 175 -0.73 11.25 7.01
C SER A 175 0.17 10.01 6.86
N TYR A 176 1.26 10.14 6.07
CA TYR A 176 2.27 9.10 5.93
C TYR A 176 3.11 9.04 7.19
N LYS A 177 3.66 10.19 7.62
CA LYS A 177 4.48 10.29 8.84
C LYS A 177 3.75 9.83 10.10
N ALA A 178 2.45 10.12 10.20
CA ALA A 178 1.63 9.70 11.33
C ALA A 178 1.32 8.19 11.33
N ALA A 179 1.46 7.52 10.18
CA ALA A 179 1.14 6.10 10.00
C ALA A 179 2.39 5.21 9.81
N ALA A 180 3.58 5.80 9.71
CA ALA A 180 4.87 5.13 9.57
C ALA A 180 5.51 4.89 10.94
#